data_AF-A0A7X8SFQ8-F1
#
_entry.id   AF-A0A7X8SFQ8-F1
#
_cell.length_a   1.000
_cell.length_b   1.000
_cell.length_c   1.000
_cell.angle_alpha   90.00
_cell.angle_beta   90.00
_cell.angle_gamma   90.00
#
_symmetry.space_group_name_H-M   'P 1'
#
loop_
_entity.id
_entity.type
_entity.pdbx_description
1 polymer ?
#
loop_
_entity_poly.entity_id
_entity_poly.type
_entity_poly.pdbx_seq_one_letter_code
_entity_poly.pdbx_strand_id
1 'polypeptide(L)'
;MNNEVLKNYLLHLVPAFAIPIGLYLLDDSIPLTALFKIWLLFPLLLLAVKGLTVYFAPGNLRDRSIGRILEYAVLQGMVYAAFIVLFIGFAQPYLQLTTLATLRQFLIGSVAMTVSNILMALNQQKKLRNS
;
A
#
# COMPACT_ATOMS: atom_id res chain seq x y z
N MET A 1 18.84 14.29 2.34
CA MET A 1 17.78 13.37 1.87
C MET A 1 17.82 13.36 0.35
N ASN A 2 17.88 12.19 -0.30
CA ASN A 2 18.08 12.10 -1.75
C ASN A 2 16.94 12.81 -2.50
N ASN A 3 17.24 13.64 -3.50
CA ASN A 3 16.24 14.50 -4.16
C ASN A 3 15.08 13.67 -4.80
N GLU A 4 15.38 12.44 -5.22
CA GLU A 4 14.38 11.47 -5.68
C GLU A 4 13.43 10.97 -4.58
N VAL A 5 13.91 10.82 -3.35
CA VAL A 5 13.08 10.41 -2.20
C VAL A 5 12.12 11.53 -1.85
N LEU A 6 12.57 12.79 -1.88
CA LEU A 6 11.72 13.96 -1.66
C LEU A 6 10.68 14.10 -2.77
N LYS A 7 11.09 13.96 -4.04
CA LYS A 7 10.18 14.00 -5.18
C LYS A 7 9.13 12.89 -5.12
N ASN A 8 9.55 11.67 -4.79
CA ASN A 8 8.62 10.56 -4.57
C ASN A 8 7.68 10.91 -3.43
N TYR A 9 8.17 11.30 -2.26
CA TYR A 9 7.33 11.68 -1.13
C TYR A 9 6.28 12.74 -1.48
N LEU A 10 6.67 13.82 -2.17
CA LEU A 10 5.75 14.87 -2.61
C LEU A 10 4.71 14.36 -3.62
N LEU A 11 5.08 13.49 -4.56
CA LEU A 11 4.13 12.86 -5.49
C LEU A 11 3.07 12.00 -4.78
N HIS A 12 3.37 11.48 -3.58
CA HIS A 12 2.40 10.70 -2.80
C HIS A 12 1.57 11.61 -1.88
N LEU A 13 2.21 12.60 -1.26
CA LEU A 13 1.60 13.46 -0.26
C LEU A 13 0.67 14.51 -0.87
N VAL A 14 1.08 15.14 -1.99
CA VAL A 14 0.33 16.27 -2.57
C VAL A 14 -1.07 15.87 -3.02
N PRO A 15 -1.28 14.77 -3.78
CA PRO A 15 -2.63 14.39 -4.18
C PRO A 15 -3.43 13.84 -3.00
N ALA A 16 -2.77 13.20 -2.02
CA ALA A 16 -3.40 12.73 -0.81
C ALA A 16 -4.08 13.88 -0.04
N PHE A 17 -3.46 15.07 0.02
CA PHE A 17 -4.05 16.26 0.64
C PHE A 17 -4.96 17.06 -0.29
N ALA A 18 -4.60 17.24 -1.55
CA ALA A 18 -5.34 18.10 -2.48
C ALA A 18 -6.73 17.55 -2.81
N ILE A 19 -6.87 16.22 -2.97
CA ILE A 19 -8.15 15.60 -3.36
C ILE A 19 -9.21 15.72 -2.25
N PRO A 20 -8.95 15.36 -0.98
CA PRO A 20 -9.93 15.52 0.11
C PRO A 20 -10.26 16.98 0.41
N ILE A 21 -9.27 17.88 0.32
CA ILE A 21 -9.52 19.32 0.51
C ILE A 21 -10.43 19.84 -0.61
N GLY A 22 -10.16 19.46 -1.86
CA GLY A 22 -11.02 19.82 -2.98
C GLY A 22 -12.45 19.30 -2.80
N LEU A 23 -12.61 18.05 -2.38
CA LEU A 23 -13.93 17.46 -2.11
C LEU A 23 -14.66 18.16 -0.96
N TYR A 24 -13.97 18.47 0.14
CA TYR A 24 -14.54 19.21 1.26
C TYR A 24 -15.02 20.62 0.86
N LEU A 25 -14.27 21.30 -0.01
CA LEU A 25 -14.62 22.65 -0.48
C LEU A 25 -15.75 22.65 -1.52
N LEU A 26 -15.93 21.54 -2.23
CA LEU A 26 -16.97 21.39 -3.28
C LEU A 26 -18.29 20.84 -2.73
N ASP A 27 -18.24 20.04 -1.65
CA ASP A 27 -19.41 19.41 -1.06
C ASP A 27 -19.20 19.19 0.45
N ASP A 28 -19.86 20.03 1.25
CA ASP A 28 -19.81 20.02 2.71
C ASP A 28 -20.69 18.91 3.34
N SER A 29 -21.50 18.23 2.53
CA SER A 29 -22.30 17.08 2.97
C SER A 29 -21.49 15.79 3.14
N ILE A 30 -20.26 15.76 2.62
CA ILE A 30 -19.39 14.59 2.72
C ILE A 30 -18.89 14.44 4.17
N PRO A 31 -19.19 13.33 4.86
CA PRO A 31 -18.75 13.13 6.22
C PRO A 31 -17.22 13.06 6.31
N LEU A 32 -16.67 13.67 7.36
CA LEU A 32 -15.21 13.80 7.58
C LEU A 32 -14.49 12.44 7.59
N THR A 33 -15.17 11.39 8.02
CA THR A 33 -14.68 10.00 7.99
C THR A 33 -14.50 9.46 6.57
N ALA A 34 -15.37 9.85 5.62
CA ALA A 34 -15.19 9.52 4.22
C ALA A 34 -14.00 10.28 3.62
N LEU A 35 -13.89 11.59 3.88
CA LEU A 35 -12.74 12.40 3.45
C LEU A 35 -11.40 11.84 3.95
N PHE A 36 -11.35 11.41 5.22
CA PHE A 36 -10.17 10.77 5.81
C PHE A 36 -9.80 9.45 5.11
N LYS A 37 -10.80 8.62 4.78
CA LYS A 37 -10.56 7.38 4.05
C LYS A 37 -10.09 7.64 2.61
N ILE A 38 -10.58 8.70 1.94
CA ILE A 38 -10.10 9.14 0.60
C ILE A 38 -8.65 9.62 0.70
N TRP A 39 -8.33 10.41 1.72
CA TRP A 39 -6.97 10.87 2.01
C TRP A 39 -5.98 9.71 2.15
N LEU A 40 -6.39 8.63 2.84
CA LEU A 40 -5.58 7.42 3.05
C LEU A 40 -5.48 6.52 1.81
N LEU A 41 -6.50 6.50 0.97
CA LEU A 41 -6.57 5.62 -0.20
C LEU A 41 -5.43 5.86 -1.19
N PHE A 42 -5.11 7.13 -1.47
CA PHE A 42 -4.11 7.49 -2.46
C PHE A 42 -2.67 7.08 -2.08
N PRO A 43 -2.16 7.41 -0.87
CA PRO A 43 -0.83 6.94 -0.44
C PRO A 43 -0.80 5.41 -0.30
N LEU A 44 -1.88 4.77 0.15
CA LEU A 44 -1.95 3.32 0.25
C LEU A 44 -1.96 2.63 -1.12
N LEU A 45 -2.69 3.17 -2.11
CA LEU A 45 -2.68 2.67 -3.49
C LEU A 45 -1.27 2.75 -4.06
N LEU A 46 -0.61 3.90 -3.92
CA LEU A 46 0.73 4.08 -4.47
C LEU A 46 1.75 3.17 -3.78
N LEU A 47 1.69 3.05 -2.45
CA LEU A 47 2.54 2.12 -1.71
C LEU A 47 2.25 0.66 -2.10
N ALA A 48 0.98 0.30 -2.31
CA ALA A 48 0.56 -1.02 -2.75
C ALA A 48 1.05 -1.37 -4.16
N VAL A 49 0.97 -0.43 -5.11
CA VAL A 49 1.32 -0.61 -6.53
C VAL A 49 2.82 -0.51 -6.78
N LYS A 50 3.48 0.51 -6.25
CA LYS A 50 4.91 0.75 -6.49
C LYS A 50 5.81 -0.14 -5.63
N GLY A 51 5.26 -0.70 -4.55
CA GLY A 51 6.05 -1.39 -3.55
C GLY A 51 6.77 -0.41 -2.62
N LEU A 52 6.93 -0.81 -1.36
CA LEU A 52 7.90 -0.24 -0.43
C LEU A 52 9.33 -0.19 -1.03
N THR A 53 9.63 -0.90 -2.12
CA THR A 53 10.89 -0.92 -2.88
C THR A 53 11.25 0.43 -3.47
N VAL A 54 10.28 1.33 -3.65
CA VAL A 54 10.56 2.74 -4.00
C VAL A 54 11.21 3.49 -2.83
N TYR A 55 10.98 3.05 -1.60
CA TYR A 55 11.58 3.60 -0.38
C TYR A 55 12.81 2.82 0.10
N PHE A 56 13.01 1.59 -0.40
CA PHE A 56 14.15 0.73 -0.06
C PHE A 56 14.90 0.29 -1.32
N ALA A 57 16.11 0.82 -1.51
CA ALA A 57 16.90 0.64 -2.73
C ALA A 57 16.95 -0.83 -3.25
N PRO A 58 16.71 -1.05 -4.56
CA PRO A 58 16.78 -2.38 -5.19
C PRO A 58 18.21 -2.96 -5.25
N GLY A 59 19.22 -2.15 -4.95
CA GLY A 59 20.65 -2.46 -5.15
C GLY A 59 21.19 -3.67 -4.39
N ASN A 60 20.50 -4.18 -3.36
CA ASN A 60 21.00 -5.30 -2.54
C ASN A 60 20.07 -6.53 -2.53
N LEU A 61 19.28 -6.77 -3.59
CA LEU A 61 18.48 -8.01 -3.66
C LEU A 61 19.33 -9.28 -3.71
N ARG A 62 20.54 -9.22 -4.29
CA ARG A 62 21.51 -10.34 -4.33
C ARG A 62 21.96 -10.78 -2.93
N ASP A 63 22.28 -9.81 -2.08
CA ASP A 63 22.86 -10.00 -0.74
C ASP A 63 21.86 -9.82 0.41
N ARG A 64 20.58 -9.59 0.11
CA ARG A 64 19.53 -9.46 1.13
C ARG A 64 19.33 -10.78 1.86
N SER A 65 19.28 -10.70 3.19
CA SER A 65 18.87 -11.81 4.03
C SER A 65 17.41 -12.19 3.76
N ILE A 66 17.09 -13.48 3.90
CA ILE A 66 15.72 -14.00 3.78
C ILE A 66 14.79 -13.30 4.79
N GLY A 67 15.29 -13.00 6.00
CA GLY A 67 14.54 -12.25 7.00
C GLY A 67 14.07 -10.88 6.52
N ARG A 68 14.94 -10.10 5.85
CA ARG A 68 14.55 -8.80 5.29
C ARG A 68 13.58 -8.91 4.11
N ILE A 69 13.66 -9.99 3.33
CA ILE A 69 12.70 -10.26 2.25
C ILE A 69 11.31 -10.55 2.85
N LEU A 70 11.26 -11.34 3.92
CA LEU A 70 10.03 -11.64 4.65
C LEU A 70 9.40 -10.40 5.28
N GLU A 71 10.17 -9.62 6.04
CA GLU A 71 9.69 -8.37 6.66
C GLU A 71 9.08 -7.42 5.63
N TYR A 72 9.79 -7.22 4.51
CA TYR A 72 9.32 -6.38 3.42
C TYR A 72 8.02 -6.91 2.80
N ALA A 73 7.96 -8.21 2.52
CA ALA A 73 6.80 -8.82 1.89
C ALA A 73 5.56 -8.75 2.80
N VAL A 74 5.74 -8.95 4.11
CA VAL A 74 4.68 -8.82 5.11
C VAL A 74 4.17 -7.39 5.17
N LEU A 75 5.07 -6.40 5.28
CA LEU A 75 4.69 -4.98 5.29
C LEU A 75 3.95 -4.59 4.00
N GLN A 76 4.43 -5.05 2.84
CA GLN A 76 3.78 -4.80 1.57
C GLN A 76 2.40 -5.46 1.48
N GLY A 77 2.26 -6.68 2.02
CA GLY A 77 0.99 -7.38 2.10
C GLY A 77 -0.02 -6.63 2.97
N MET A 78 0.41 -6.13 4.13
CA MET A 78 -0.43 -5.34 5.02
C MET A 78 -0.88 -4.01 4.39
N VAL A 79 0.02 -3.31 3.69
CA VAL A 79 -0.31 -2.08 2.95
C VAL A 79 -1.35 -2.36 1.86
N TYR A 80 -1.15 -3.42 1.08
CA TYR A 80 -2.10 -3.83 0.05
C TYR A 80 -3.46 -4.20 0.65
N ALA A 81 -3.48 -4.97 1.74
CA ALA A 81 -4.71 -5.35 2.43
C ALA A 81 -5.47 -4.15 2.97
N ALA A 82 -4.76 -3.17 3.55
CA ALA A 82 -5.35 -1.92 4.01
C ALA A 82 -5.96 -1.12 2.85
N PHE A 83 -5.26 -1.06 1.71
CA PHE A 83 -5.79 -0.46 0.49
C PHE A 83 -7.09 -1.13 0.03
N ILE A 84 -7.11 -2.47 -0.09
CA ILE A 84 -8.28 -3.22 -0.56
C ILE A 84 -9.47 -3.05 0.38
N VAL A 85 -9.25 -3.13 1.69
CA VAL A 85 -10.33 -2.94 2.68
C VAL A 85 -10.94 -1.55 2.57
N LEU A 86 -10.11 -0.51 2.47
CA LEU A 86 -10.60 0.86 2.29
C LEU A 86 -11.32 1.02 0.94
N PHE A 87 -10.75 0.49 -0.14
CA PHE A 87 -11.32 0.57 -1.48
C PHE A 87 -12.68 -0.11 -1.57
N ILE A 88 -12.83 -1.32 -1.04
CA ILE A 88 -14.12 -2.04 -0.99
C ILE A 88 -15.14 -1.23 -0.19
N GLY A 89 -14.73 -0.64 0.94
CA GLY A 89 -15.60 0.22 1.75
C GLY A 89 -16.12 1.46 1.01
N PHE A 90 -15.44 1.93 -0.04
CA PHE A 90 -15.93 2.98 -0.93
C PHE A 90 -16.73 2.46 -2.10
N ALA A 91 -16.27 1.39 -2.75
CA ALA A 91 -16.94 0.82 -3.91
C ALA A 91 -18.31 0.22 -3.56
N GLN A 92 -18.48 -0.22 -2.30
CA GLN A 92 -19.69 -0.85 -1.81
C GLN A 92 -20.15 -0.19 -0.49
N PRO A 93 -20.62 1.08 -0.53
CA PRO A 93 -20.95 1.84 0.68
C PRO A 93 -22.13 1.24 1.46
N TYR A 94 -22.97 0.43 0.80
CA TYR A 94 -24.10 -0.28 1.41
C TYR A 94 -23.69 -1.60 2.09
N LEU A 95 -22.45 -2.06 1.89
CA LEU A 95 -21.96 -3.27 2.52
C LEU A 95 -21.52 -2.95 3.96
N GLN A 96 -22.43 -3.12 4.92
CA GLN A 96 -22.11 -2.99 6.33
C GLN A 96 -21.33 -4.22 6.82
N LEU A 97 -20.03 -4.24 6.53
CA LEU A 97 -19.15 -5.28 7.04
C LEU A 97 -18.98 -5.13 8.55
N THR A 98 -19.14 -6.23 9.27
CA THR A 98 -18.75 -6.29 10.69
C THR A 98 -17.23 -6.14 10.81
N THR A 99 -16.76 -5.71 11.99
CA THR A 99 -15.33 -5.62 12.31
C THR A 99 -14.61 -6.95 12.02
N LEU A 100 -15.26 -8.08 12.36
CA LEU A 100 -14.71 -9.42 12.10
C LEU A 100 -14.57 -9.73 10.61
N ALA A 101 -15.58 -9.39 9.79
CA ALA A 101 -15.52 -9.60 8.35
C ALA A 101 -14.43 -8.74 7.70
N THR A 102 -14.29 -7.50 8.15
CA THR A 102 -13.22 -6.57 7.72
C THR A 102 -11.84 -7.12 8.06
N LEU A 103 -11.66 -7.63 9.28
CA LEU A 103 -10.41 -8.29 9.72
C LEU A 103 -10.08 -9.53 8.88
N ARG A 104 -11.08 -10.35 8.54
CA ARG A 104 -10.89 -11.52 7.67
C ARG A 104 -10.43 -11.11 6.27
N GLN A 105 -11.07 -10.11 5.67
CA GLN A 105 -10.64 -9.58 4.38
C GLN A 105 -9.21 -9.03 4.42
N PHE A 106 -8.88 -8.28 5.47
CA PHE A 106 -7.53 -7.78 5.70
C PHE A 106 -6.50 -8.93 5.81
N LEU A 107 -6.79 -9.94 6.62
CA LEU A 107 -5.89 -11.09 6.80
C LEU A 107 -5.69 -11.87 5.50
N ILE A 108 -6.77 -12.15 4.76
CA ILE A 108 -6.70 -12.87 3.49
C ILE A 108 -5.87 -12.06 2.47
N GLY A 109 -6.16 -10.77 2.31
CA GLY A 109 -5.43 -9.90 1.39
C GLY A 109 -3.95 -9.78 1.77
N SER A 110 -3.65 -9.70 3.07
CA SER A 110 -2.29 -9.58 3.57
C SER A 110 -1.50 -10.86 3.30
N VAL A 111 -2.06 -12.02 3.62
CA VAL A 111 -1.41 -13.32 3.39
C VAL A 111 -1.17 -13.57 1.91
N ALA A 112 -2.20 -13.39 1.07
CA ALA A 112 -2.10 -13.63 -0.36
C ALA A 112 -0.99 -12.78 -0.99
N MET A 113 -0.99 -11.47 -0.72
CA MET A 113 0.00 -10.57 -1.28
C MET A 113 1.40 -10.77 -0.69
N THR A 114 1.51 -11.11 0.59
CA THR A 114 2.79 -11.46 1.24
C THR A 114 3.43 -12.67 0.56
N VAL A 115 2.68 -13.75 0.36
CA VAL A 115 3.19 -14.97 -0.29
C VAL A 115 3.63 -14.68 -1.73
N SER A 116 2.82 -13.96 -2.50
CA SER A 116 3.19 -13.56 -3.87
C SER A 116 4.49 -12.74 -3.90
N ASN A 117 4.64 -11.77 -2.99
CA ASN A 117 5.84 -10.94 -2.90
C ASN A 117 7.09 -11.75 -2.52
N ILE A 118 6.97 -12.71 -1.59
CA ILE A 118 8.08 -13.60 -1.22
C ILE A 118 8.52 -14.41 -2.44
N LEU A 119 7.58 -15.04 -3.15
CA LEU A 119 7.89 -15.85 -4.33
C LEU A 119 8.57 -15.03 -5.44
N MET A 120 8.05 -13.83 -5.71
CA MET A 120 8.65 -12.92 -6.69
C MET A 120 10.06 -12.49 -6.28
N ALA A 121 10.27 -12.10 -5.03
CA ALA A 121 11.56 -11.66 -4.52
C ALA A 121 12.61 -12.78 -4.55
N LEU A 122 12.25 -13.99 -4.13
CA LEU A 122 13.15 -15.16 -4.18
C LEU A 122 13.50 -15.53 -5.63
N ASN A 123 12.54 -15.48 -6.55
CA ASN A 123 12.80 -15.75 -7.96
C ASN A 123 13.74 -14.69 -8.57
N GLN A 124 13.53 -13.41 -8.26
CA GLN A 124 14.43 -12.33 -8.69
C GLN A 124 15.83 -12.49 -8.10
N GLN A 125 15.95 -12.84 -6.81
CA GLN A 125 17.24 -13.11 -6.17
C GLN A 125 17.98 -14.27 -6.84
N LYS A 126 17.26 -15.36 -7.19
CA LYS A 126 17.83 -16.49 -7.91
C LYS A 126 18.36 -16.08 -9.30
N LYS A 127 17.58 -15.29 -10.05
CA LYS A 127 18.01 -14.77 -11.36
C LYS A 127 19.28 -13.91 -11.25
N LEU A 128 19.36 -13.06 -10.22
CA LEU A 128 20.50 -12.17 -9.98
C LEU A 128 21.76 -12.89 -9.46
N ARG A 129 21.64 -14.08 -8.85
CA ARG A 129 22.79 -14.90 -8.44
C ARG A 129 23.36 -15.74 -9.57
N ASN A 130 22.55 -16.03 -10.59
CA ASN A 130 22.92 -16.85 -11.73
C ASN A 130 23.41 -16.03 -12.94
N SER A 131 23.48 -14.71 -12.81
CA SER A 131 23.96 -13.75 -13.81
C SER A 131 25.23 -13.06 -13.32
#